data_AF-A0A2V6KZQ9-F1
#
_entry.id   AF-A0A2V6KZQ9-F1
#
_cell.length_a   1.000
_cell.length_b   1.000
_cell.length_c   1.000
_cell.angle_alpha   90.00
_cell.angle_beta   90.00
_cell.angle_gamma   90.00
#
_symmetry.space_group_name_H-M   'P 1'
#
loop_
_entity.id
_entity.type
_entity.pdbx_description
1 polymer ?
#
loop_
_entity_poly.entity_id
_entity_poly.type
_entity_poly.pdbx_seq_one_letter_code
_entity_poly.pdbx_strand_id
1 'polypeptide(L)'
;MIAVAIGVISGLLNAIPFLGAVIALVIGVGYALIAENVRPLIPGLNPNDLALYVVILVVLVHILDDVVFQPFVLGSAVNVHPLVVVIAIIGGSLIMGLWGMLFAIPTVVVIKTVVATFFKELKDYRII
;
A
#
# COMPACT_ATOMS: atom_id res chain seq x y z
N MET A 1 -23.90 5.68 -1.15
CA MET A 1 -23.17 6.57 -0.23
C MET A 1 -22.08 5.83 0.54
N ILE A 2 -22.38 4.69 1.18
CA ILE A 2 -21.39 3.89 1.94
C ILE A 2 -20.20 3.46 1.07
N ALA A 3 -20.44 2.99 -0.16
CA ALA A 3 -19.36 2.61 -1.09
C ALA A 3 -18.35 3.74 -1.38
N VAL A 4 -18.83 4.99 -1.49
CA VAL A 4 -17.97 6.16 -1.70
C VAL A 4 -17.14 6.45 -0.45
N ALA A 5 -17.74 6.35 0.74
CA ALA A 5 -17.02 6.52 2.00
C ALA A 5 -15.91 5.47 2.17
N ILE A 6 -16.21 4.19 1.90
CA ILE A 6 -15.22 3.11 1.94
C ILE A 6 -14.08 3.40 0.95
N GLY A 7 -14.40 3.77 -0.29
CA GLY A 7 -13.40 4.10 -1.30
C GLY A 7 -12.49 5.27 -0.91
N VAL A 8 -13.06 6.35 -0.37
CA VAL A 8 -12.28 7.51 0.09
C VAL A 8 -11.37 7.15 1.27
N ILE A 9 -11.90 6.43 2.27
CA ILE A 9 -11.12 6.02 3.45
C ILE A 9 -9.98 5.07 3.04
N SER A 10 -10.27 4.06 2.22
CA SER A 10 -9.26 3.12 1.73
C SER A 10 -8.21 3.80 0.86
N GLY A 11 -8.61 4.73 -0.01
CA GLY A 11 -7.69 5.52 -0.83
C GLY A 11 -6.75 6.39 0.02
N LEU A 12 -7.28 7.08 1.03
CA LEU A 12 -6.46 7.85 1.98
C LEU A 12 -5.46 6.98 2.73
N LEU A 13 -5.88 5.78 3.14
CA LEU A 13 -5.06 4.84 3.89
C LEU A 13 -4.07 4.06 3.00
N ASN A 14 -4.23 4.09 1.68
CA ASN A 14 -3.29 3.51 0.72
C ASN A 14 -1.95 4.26 0.67
N ALA A 15 -1.88 5.46 1.27
CA ALA A 15 -0.61 6.13 1.55
C ALA A 15 0.32 5.28 2.42
N ILE A 16 -0.26 4.38 3.22
CA ILE A 16 0.46 3.38 3.99
C ILE A 16 0.39 2.05 3.21
N PRO A 17 1.53 1.51 2.75
CA PRO A 17 1.55 0.29 1.95
C PRO A 17 0.74 -0.84 2.61
N PHE A 18 -0.10 -1.51 1.83
CA PHE A 18 -0.99 -2.63 2.22
C PHE A 18 -2.15 -2.27 3.17
N LEU A 19 -2.07 -1.18 3.92
CA LEU A 19 -3.08 -0.84 4.93
C LEU A 19 -4.43 -0.47 4.29
N GLY A 20 -4.39 0.34 3.21
CA GLY A 20 -5.58 0.73 2.46
C GLY A 20 -6.36 -0.47 1.89
N ALA A 21 -5.65 -1.47 1.35
CA ALA A 21 -6.25 -2.67 0.76
C ALA A 21 -6.87 -3.59 1.82
N VAL A 22 -6.19 -3.80 2.95
CA VAL A 22 -6.75 -4.60 4.07
C VAL A 22 -8.03 -3.96 4.58
N ILE A 23 -8.06 -2.64 4.73
CA ILE A 23 -9.24 -1.91 5.22
C ILE A 23 -10.37 -1.94 4.19
N ALA A 24 -10.04 -1.81 2.89
CA ALA A 24 -11.00 -1.94 1.80
C ALA A 24 -11.68 -3.33 1.81
N LEU A 25 -10.90 -4.40 1.98
CA LEU A 25 -11.42 -5.76 2.04
C LEU A 25 -12.28 -5.97 3.28
N VAL A 26 -11.79 -5.63 4.48
CA VAL A 26 -12.51 -5.89 5.73
C VAL A 26 -13.85 -5.16 5.75
N ILE A 27 -13.85 -3.85 5.44
CA ILE A 27 -15.08 -3.05 5.48
C ILE A 27 -15.97 -3.37 4.29
N GLY A 28 -15.41 -3.55 3.09
CA GLY A 28 -16.16 -3.85 1.88
C GLY A 28 -16.86 -5.21 1.93
N VAL A 29 -16.14 -6.27 2.34
CA VAL A 29 -16.73 -7.61 2.50
C VAL A 29 -17.67 -7.63 3.68
N GLY A 30 -17.31 -7.00 4.81
CA GLY A 30 -18.20 -6.86 5.95
C GLY A 30 -19.54 -6.22 5.59
N TYR A 31 -19.52 -5.16 4.79
CA TYR A 31 -20.74 -4.54 4.26
C TYR A 31 -21.50 -5.47 3.31
N ALA A 32 -20.81 -6.14 2.38
CA ALA A 32 -21.43 -7.05 1.43
C ALA A 32 -22.18 -8.22 2.09
N LEU A 33 -21.76 -8.65 3.29
CA LEU A 33 -22.42 -9.72 4.04
C LEU A 33 -23.67 -9.28 4.81
N ILE A 34 -23.76 -8.00 5.20
CA ILE A 34 -24.89 -7.48 5.99
C ILE A 34 -25.91 -6.70 5.15
N ALA A 35 -25.54 -6.34 3.92
CA ALA A 35 -26.36 -5.46 3.11
C ALA A 35 -27.54 -6.22 2.47
N GLU A 36 -28.74 -5.99 3.01
CA GLU A 36 -29.99 -6.49 2.44
C GLU A 36 -30.57 -5.47 1.45
N ASN A 37 -31.01 -5.92 0.27
CA ASN A 37 -31.60 -5.10 -0.82
C ASN A 37 -30.64 -4.19 -1.61
N VAL A 38 -29.40 -4.61 -1.84
CA VAL A 38 -28.50 -3.92 -2.76
C VAL A 38 -28.90 -4.24 -4.21
N ARG A 39 -29.25 -3.21 -4.98
CA ARG A 39 -29.40 -3.34 -6.44
C ARG A 39 -28.02 -3.14 -7.08
N PRO A 40 -27.45 -4.16 -7.76
CA PRO A 40 -26.20 -3.99 -8.48
C PRO A 40 -26.37 -2.91 -9.55
N LEU A 41 -25.37 -2.03 -9.67
CA LEU A 41 -25.33 -1.01 -10.72
C LEU A 41 -25.10 -1.61 -12.10
N ILE A 42 -24.45 -2.77 -12.15
CA ILE A 42 -24.17 -3.53 -13.37
C ILE A 42 -25.31 -4.53 -13.59
N PRO A 43 -26.05 -4.42 -14.70
CA PRO A 43 -27.10 -5.38 -15.05
C PRO A 43 -26.52 -6.80 -15.20
N GLY A 44 -27.17 -7.80 -14.59
CA GLY A 44 -26.79 -9.21 -14.72
C GLY A 44 -25.94 -9.76 -13.56
N LEU A 45 -25.58 -8.95 -12.56
CA LEU A 45 -24.95 -9.44 -11.34
C LEU A 45 -25.99 -10.00 -10.36
N ASN A 46 -25.70 -11.16 -9.78
CA ASN A 46 -26.55 -11.72 -8.74
C ASN A 46 -26.27 -11.03 -7.39
N PRO A 47 -27.30 -10.52 -6.69
CA PRO A 47 -27.11 -9.89 -5.38
C PRO A 47 -26.51 -10.83 -4.32
N ASN A 48 -26.71 -12.14 -4.46
CA ASN A 48 -26.19 -13.13 -3.52
C ASN A 48 -24.65 -13.26 -3.55
N ASP A 49 -24.01 -12.83 -4.63
CA ASP A 49 -22.56 -12.96 -4.83
C ASP A 49 -21.79 -11.64 -4.59
N LEU A 50 -22.39 -10.67 -3.90
CA LEU A 50 -21.80 -9.36 -3.63
C LEU A 50 -20.42 -9.44 -2.99
N ALA A 51 -20.23 -10.33 -2.01
CA ALA A 51 -18.94 -10.50 -1.35
C ALA A 51 -17.82 -10.93 -2.32
N LEU A 52 -18.14 -11.82 -3.25
CA LEU A 52 -17.21 -12.27 -4.29
C LEU A 52 -16.84 -11.11 -5.22
N TYR A 53 -17.83 -10.31 -5.66
CA TYR A 53 -17.57 -9.16 -6.50
C TYR A 53 -16.72 -8.09 -5.81
N VAL A 54 -16.91 -7.86 -4.52
CA VAL A 54 -16.07 -6.94 -3.74
C VAL A 54 -14.62 -7.43 -3.71
N VAL A 55 -14.38 -8.71 -3.42
CA VAL A 55 -13.02 -9.27 -3.41
C VAL A 55 -12.36 -9.13 -4.78
N ILE A 56 -13.06 -9.49 -5.86
CA ILE A 56 -12.54 -9.37 -7.23
C ILE A 56 -12.18 -7.91 -7.55
N LEU A 57 -13.06 -6.97 -7.24
CA LEU A 57 -12.82 -5.55 -7.49
C LEU A 57 -11.62 -5.02 -6.69
N VAL A 58 -11.52 -5.35 -5.40
CA VAL A 58 -10.39 -4.89 -4.59
C VAL A 58 -9.07 -5.47 -5.10
N VAL A 59 -9.04 -6.74 -5.50
CA VAL A 59 -7.86 -7.36 -6.10
C VAL A 59 -7.49 -6.67 -7.42
N LEU A 60 -8.46 -6.40 -8.30
CA LEU A 60 -8.20 -5.70 -9.56
C LEU A 60 -7.66 -4.28 -9.35
N VAL A 61 -8.23 -3.53 -8.41
CA VAL A 61 -7.73 -2.20 -8.04
C VAL A 61 -6.31 -2.29 -7.50
N HIS A 62 -6.01 -3.29 -6.66
CA HIS A 62 -4.67 -3.44 -6.10
C HIS A 62 -3.62 -3.80 -7.16
N ILE A 63 -3.97 -4.66 -8.12
CA ILE A 63 -3.11 -4.97 -9.26
C ILE A 63 -2.84 -3.71 -10.09
N LEU A 64 -3.88 -2.91 -10.37
CA LEU A 64 -3.70 -1.64 -11.07
C LEU A 64 -2.81 -0.68 -10.27
N ASP A 65 -3.00 -0.59 -8.96
CA ASP A 65 -2.18 0.22 -8.07
C ASP A 65 -0.71 -0.20 -8.12
N ASP A 66 -0.41 -1.49 -7.97
CA ASP A 66 0.97 -1.98 -7.93
C ASP A 66 1.65 -1.94 -9.31
N VAL A 67 0.93 -2.25 -10.38
CA VAL A 67 1.51 -2.40 -11.73
C VAL A 67 1.55 -1.08 -12.50
N VAL A 68 0.59 -0.18 -12.28
CA VAL A 68 0.45 1.06 -13.06
C VAL A 68 0.72 2.28 -12.20
N PHE A 69 -0.02 2.44 -11.09
CA PHE A 69 0.05 3.69 -10.33
C PHE A 69 1.34 3.81 -9.52
N GLN A 70 1.81 2.75 -8.88
CA GLN A 70 3.08 2.75 -8.15
C GLN A 70 4.26 3.14 -9.04
N PRO A 71 4.54 2.52 -10.20
CA PRO A 71 5.66 2.94 -11.04
C PRO A 71 5.44 4.32 -11.68
N PHE A 72 4.20 4.74 -11.92
CA PHE A 72 3.96 6.10 -12.44
C PHE A 72 4.20 7.19 -11.38
N VAL A 73 3.79 6.93 -10.13
CA VAL A 73 3.89 7.88 -9.01
C VAL A 73 5.25 7.82 -8.33
N LEU A 74 5.84 6.63 -8.18
CA LEU A 74 7.12 6.37 -7.50
C LEU A 74 8.31 6.27 -8.45
N GLY A 75 8.09 6.43 -9.76
CA GLY A 75 8.91 5.95 -10.89
C GLY A 75 10.41 6.17 -10.90
N SER A 76 10.99 6.89 -9.94
CA SER A 76 12.44 7.08 -9.83
C SER A 76 12.95 7.25 -8.40
N ALA A 77 12.11 7.12 -7.37
CA ALA A 77 12.40 7.76 -6.09
C ALA A 77 13.45 7.05 -5.23
N VAL A 78 13.68 5.74 -5.42
CA VAL A 78 14.60 5.03 -4.53
C VAL A 78 15.29 3.88 -5.25
N ASN A 79 16.54 4.09 -5.69
CA ASN A 79 17.48 3.02 -6.05
C ASN A 79 17.88 2.20 -4.80
N VAL A 80 16.92 1.67 -4.04
CA VAL A 80 17.17 0.72 -2.94
C VAL A 80 16.82 -0.66 -3.46
N HIS A 81 17.75 -1.59 -3.32
CA HIS A 81 17.56 -2.96 -3.75
C HIS A 81 16.34 -3.59 -3.03
N PRO A 82 15.40 -4.27 -3.73
CA PRO A 82 14.18 -4.82 -3.12
C PRO A 82 14.44 -5.67 -1.87
N LEU A 83 15.53 -6.45 -1.88
CA LEU A 83 15.97 -7.26 -0.73
C LEU A 83 16.18 -6.43 0.55
N VAL A 84 16.74 -5.22 0.45
CA VAL A 84 16.99 -4.35 1.62
C VAL A 84 15.67 -3.89 2.24
N VAL A 85 14.68 -3.59 1.41
CA VAL A 85 13.33 -3.20 1.86
C VAL A 85 12.67 -4.37 2.59
N VAL A 86 12.72 -5.58 2.02
CA VAL A 86 12.15 -6.78 2.64
C VAL A 86 12.79 -7.07 3.99
N ILE A 87 14.12 -7.02 4.09
CA ILE A 87 14.85 -7.24 5.35
C ILE A 87 14.46 -6.17 6.38
N ALA A 88 14.36 -4.90 5.98
CA ALA A 88 13.98 -3.82 6.87
C ALA A 88 12.52 -3.94 7.36
N ILE A 89 11.60 -4.38 6.50
CA ILE A 89 10.21 -4.64 6.89
C ILE A 89 10.15 -5.79 7.90
N ILE A 90 10.84 -6.89 7.65
CA ILE A 90 10.87 -8.05 8.56
C ILE A 90 11.49 -7.61 9.91
N GLY A 91 12.66 -6.97 9.88
CA GLY A 91 13.31 -6.48 11.10
C GLY A 91 12.45 -5.47 11.87
N GLY A 92 11.89 -4.48 11.18
CA GLY A 92 10.99 -3.49 11.79
C GLY A 92 9.75 -4.15 12.39
N SER A 93 9.15 -5.12 11.68
CA SER A 93 7.99 -5.85 12.18
C SER A 93 8.28 -6.64 13.46
N LEU A 94 9.51 -7.16 13.62
CA LEU A 94 9.90 -7.90 14.82
C LEU A 94 10.12 -6.98 16.03
N ILE A 95 10.62 -5.76 15.81
CA ILE A 95 10.96 -4.83 16.89
C ILE A 95 9.73 -4.03 17.36
N MET A 96 8.94 -3.49 16.43
CA MET A 96 7.83 -2.58 16.73
C MET A 96 6.48 -3.03 16.13
N GLY A 97 6.39 -4.26 15.62
CA GLY A 97 5.16 -4.78 15.03
C GLY A 97 4.74 -3.98 13.80
N LEU A 98 3.44 -3.68 13.71
CA LEU A 98 2.84 -2.92 12.62
C LEU A 98 3.56 -1.57 12.41
N TRP A 99 3.92 -0.87 13.49
CA TRP A 99 4.59 0.43 13.39
C TRP A 99 5.96 0.33 12.75
N GLY A 100 6.73 -0.73 13.06
CA GLY A 100 8.05 -0.92 12.46
C GLY A 100 7.98 -1.30 10.98
N MET A 101 6.94 -2.04 10.56
CA MET A 101 6.67 -2.28 9.15
C MET A 101 6.34 -0.98 8.40
N LEU A 102 5.55 -0.11 9.03
CA LEU A 102 5.10 1.17 8.48
C LEU A 102 6.27 2.13 8.20
N PHE A 103 7.19 2.24 9.16
CA PHE A 103 8.33 3.15 9.07
C PHE A 103 9.57 2.53 8.43
N ALA A 104 9.55 1.25 8.06
CA ALA A 104 10.72 0.55 7.49
C ALA A 104 11.24 1.23 6.23
N ILE A 105 10.38 1.48 5.24
CA ILE A 105 10.78 2.07 3.96
C ILE A 105 11.34 3.50 4.16
N PRO A 106 10.61 4.45 4.78
CA PRO A 106 11.14 5.79 5.00
C PRO A 106 12.49 5.80 5.73
N THR A 107 12.64 4.96 6.76
CA THR A 107 13.87 4.86 7.55
C THR A 107 15.05 4.41 6.68
N VAL A 108 14.86 3.37 5.86
CA VAL A 108 15.90 2.89 4.93
C VAL A 108 16.28 3.97 3.92
N VAL A 109 15.31 4.70 3.37
CA VAL A 109 15.58 5.78 2.42
C VAL A 109 16.38 6.90 3.08
N VAL A 110 16.00 7.33 4.28
CA VAL A 110 16.71 8.38 5.03
C VAL A 110 18.15 7.96 5.31
N ILE A 111 18.36 6.76 5.88
CA ILE A 111 19.71 6.26 6.18
C ILE A 111 20.57 6.18 4.92
N LYS A 112 20.05 5.59 3.84
CA LYS A 112 20.78 5.50 2.58
C LYS A 112 21.17 6.88 2.06
N THR A 113 20.24 7.84 2.09
CA THR A 113 20.47 9.18 1.57
C THR A 113 21.51 9.92 2.40
N VAL A 114 21.44 9.81 3.73
CA VAL A 114 22.45 10.37 4.63
C VAL A 114 23.82 9.77 4.32
N VAL A 115 23.95 8.44 4.30
CA VAL A 115 25.23 7.77 4.01
C VAL A 115 25.77 8.18 2.64
N ALA A 116 24.93 8.19 1.60
CA ALA A 116 25.35 8.57 0.26
C ALA A 116 25.84 10.02 0.19
N THR A 117 25.18 10.95 0.88
CA THR A 117 25.59 12.35 0.95
C THR A 117 26.90 12.52 1.70
N PHE A 118 27.05 11.88 2.87
CA PHE A 118 28.30 11.93 3.64
C PHE A 118 29.50 11.39 2.86
N PHE A 119 29.35 10.26 2.16
CA PHE A 119 30.42 9.71 1.32
C PHE A 119 30.76 10.62 0.13
N LYS A 120 29.75 11.26 -0.45
CA LYS A 120 29.96 12.21 -1.54
C LYS A 120 30.75 13.43 -1.06
N GLU A 121 30.36 14.01 0.08
CA GLU A 121 31.08 15.15 0.67
C GLU A 121 32.51 14.80 1.05
N LEU A 122 32.75 13.66 1.71
CA LEU A 122 34.11 13.25 2.08
C LEU A 122 35.04 13.08 0.86
N LYS A 123 34.50 12.59 -0.27
CA LYS A 123 35.22 12.46 -1.54
C LYS A 123 35.44 13.81 -2.21
N ASP A 124 34.46 14.71 -2.17
CA ASP A 124 34.57 16.07 -2.72
C ASP A 124 35.63 16.88 -1.93
N TYR A 125 35.76 16.65 -0.63
CA TYR A 125 36.82 17.23 0.22
C TYR A 125 38.16 16.49 0.14
N ARG A 126 38.29 15.44 -0.68
CA ARG A 126 39.52 14.60 -0.82
C ARG A 126 40.04 14.04 0.51
N ILE A 127 39.16 13.83 1.48
CA ILE A 127 39.52 13.25 2.78
C ILE A 127 39.66 11.71 2.65
N ILE A 128 39.02 11.12 1.64
CA ILE A 128 39.11 9.73 1.17
C ILE A 128 39.11 9.68 -0.35
#